data_AF-A0A7M3MPJ2-F1
#
_entry.id   AF-A0A7M3MPJ2-F1
#
_cell.length_a   1.000
_cell.length_b   1.000
_cell.length_c   1.000
_cell.angle_alpha   90.00
_cell.angle_beta   90.00
_cell.angle_gamma   90.00
#
_symmetry.space_group_name_H-M   'P 1'
#
loop_
_entity.id
_entity.type
_entity.pdbx_description
1 polymer ?
#
loop_
_entity_poly.entity_id
_entity_poly.type
_entity_poly.pdbx_seq_one_letter_code
_entity_poly.pdbx_strand_id
1 'polypeptide(L)'
;MPGPLAARPPWKVVAGSVASPQTSRSQVAVALRSRFPAAVDAVTAPLGRGLGRTGVSPNTLTTLGLLLTAAAAVLVAVQRFHLAAVVLIVGGMMDVLDGSVARATERSTPFGGFYDSVSDRISDGLILGGIAWAVRDQPRLLALALAALVAAFLTSYVRAKAESIDLDCSVGVLERAERAMLIIVGLLLHPWLFEPVLWLLAGGGTVTVVQRIHHVWCQIDRDVSEELLALALHDRAWSRAFKKAARRFYGERNFDGAVDGLSEQTERAEPAEQSGGRAERRPTPIDVARGDEDPGYAR
;
A
#
# COMPACT_ATOMS: atom_id res chain seq x y z
N MET A 1 38.60 39.83 -23.55
CA MET A 1 38.06 39.28 -22.28
C MET A 1 36.61 38.85 -22.51
N PRO A 2 36.32 37.63 -22.96
CA PRO A 2 34.95 37.12 -23.01
C PRO A 2 34.59 36.45 -21.67
N GLY A 3 33.42 36.80 -21.12
CA GLY A 3 32.92 36.28 -19.83
C GLY A 3 32.48 34.81 -19.88
N PRO A 4 32.28 34.17 -18.72
CA PRO A 4 32.09 32.72 -18.64
C PRO A 4 30.69 32.28 -19.08
N LEU A 5 30.67 31.21 -19.87
CA LEU A 5 29.48 30.42 -20.21
C LEU A 5 28.87 29.83 -18.94
N ALA A 6 27.69 30.33 -18.56
CA ALA A 6 26.90 29.74 -17.48
C ALA A 6 26.35 28.37 -17.91
N ALA A 7 26.91 27.30 -17.36
CA ALA A 7 26.39 25.95 -17.46
C ALA A 7 24.95 25.89 -16.87
N ARG A 8 24.00 25.40 -17.66
CA ARG A 8 22.62 25.12 -17.21
C ARG A 8 22.56 23.71 -16.60
N PRO A 9 21.88 23.50 -15.45
CA PRO A 9 21.77 22.18 -14.82
C PRO A 9 20.82 21.22 -15.60
N PRO A 10 21.06 19.89 -15.57
CA PRO A 10 20.42 18.91 -16.45
C PRO A 10 19.14 18.31 -15.85
N TRP A 11 18.13 19.12 -15.53
CA TRP A 11 16.82 18.58 -15.10
C TRP A 11 15.60 19.35 -15.60
N LYS A 12 15.75 20.22 -16.62
CA LYS A 12 14.58 20.78 -17.31
C LYS A 12 13.95 19.73 -18.22
N VAL A 13 13.04 18.96 -17.65
CA VAL A 13 12.04 18.17 -18.37
C VAL A 13 11.28 19.12 -19.30
N VAL A 14 11.40 18.88 -20.60
CA VAL A 14 10.58 19.52 -21.64
C VAL A 14 9.16 19.01 -21.45
N ALA A 15 8.27 19.88 -20.99
CA ALA A 15 6.84 19.61 -20.95
C ALA A 15 6.29 19.54 -22.39
N GLY A 16 6.37 18.35 -22.99
CA GLY A 16 5.62 18.00 -24.18
C GLY A 16 4.16 17.73 -23.79
N SER A 17 3.25 18.59 -24.24
CA SER A 17 1.82 18.43 -24.05
C SER A 17 1.30 17.22 -24.83
N VAL A 18 1.21 16.06 -24.18
CA VAL A 18 0.35 14.97 -24.63
C VAL A 18 -1.00 15.17 -23.95
N ALA A 19 -1.97 15.66 -24.71
CA ALA A 19 -3.36 15.74 -24.28
C ALA A 19 -3.87 14.32 -24.01
N SER A 20 -3.99 13.97 -22.73
CA SER A 20 -4.65 12.74 -22.30
C SER A 20 -6.17 12.94 -22.38
N PRO A 21 -6.95 11.94 -22.86
CA PRO A 21 -8.40 12.03 -22.84
C PRO A 21 -8.88 12.08 -21.38
N GLN A 22 -9.44 13.22 -20.98
CA GLN A 22 -10.19 13.36 -19.74
C GLN A 22 -11.50 12.58 -19.85
N THR A 23 -11.46 11.26 -19.73
CA THR A 23 -12.65 10.43 -19.57
C THR A 23 -12.97 10.26 -18.08
N SER A 24 -13.97 11.01 -17.64
CA SER A 24 -14.84 10.81 -16.47
C SER A 24 -14.44 9.69 -15.48
N ARG A 25 -13.59 10.00 -14.49
CA ARG A 25 -13.30 9.12 -13.35
C ARG A 25 -14.06 9.49 -12.07
N SER A 26 -15.06 10.35 -12.13
CA SER A 26 -15.75 10.90 -10.95
C SER A 26 -16.96 10.10 -10.44
N GLN A 27 -17.27 8.91 -10.97
CA GLN A 27 -18.51 8.20 -10.57
C GLN A 27 -18.40 6.70 -10.24
N VAL A 28 -17.23 6.05 -10.35
CA VAL A 28 -17.13 4.62 -10.04
C VAL A 28 -15.81 4.33 -9.34
N ALA A 29 -15.84 4.32 -7.99
CA ALA A 29 -15.03 3.48 -7.09
C ALA A 29 -14.87 4.10 -5.69
N VAL A 30 -15.97 4.47 -5.02
CA VAL A 30 -16.02 4.36 -3.55
C VAL A 30 -16.63 2.99 -3.23
N ALA A 31 -15.98 1.95 -3.74
CA ALA A 31 -16.27 0.59 -3.30
C ALA A 31 -15.54 0.42 -1.97
N LEU A 32 -16.20 0.81 -0.88
CA LEU A 32 -15.78 0.51 0.48
C LEU A 32 -15.79 -1.02 0.63
N ARG A 33 -14.69 -1.66 0.23
CA ARG A 33 -14.55 -3.12 0.26
C ARG A 33 -14.30 -3.51 1.72
N SER A 34 -15.37 -3.55 2.52
CA SER A 34 -15.31 -4.08 3.87
C SER A 34 -14.91 -5.56 3.77
N ARG A 35 -13.87 -5.93 4.53
CA ARG A 35 -13.41 -7.32 4.66
C ARG A 35 -14.34 -8.18 5.54
N PHE A 36 -15.51 -7.67 5.93
CA PHE A 36 -16.48 -8.38 6.74
C PHE A 36 -17.62 -8.96 5.87
N PRO A 37 -17.95 -10.25 6.04
CA PRO A 37 -18.85 -10.97 5.13
C PRO A 37 -20.29 -10.44 5.19
N ALA A 38 -21.03 -10.65 4.12
CA ALA A 38 -22.45 -10.29 3.92
C ALA A 38 -23.40 -10.59 5.11
N ALA A 39 -22.99 -11.48 6.03
CA ALA A 39 -23.68 -11.76 7.29
C ALA A 39 -23.76 -10.57 8.26
N VAL A 40 -22.68 -9.76 8.40
CA VAL A 40 -22.71 -8.58 9.28
C VAL A 40 -23.61 -7.50 8.68
N ASP A 41 -23.52 -7.29 7.37
CA ASP A 41 -24.42 -6.38 6.66
C ASP A 41 -25.88 -6.86 6.70
N ALA A 42 -26.14 -8.17 6.63
CA ALA A 42 -27.50 -8.72 6.72
C ALA A 42 -28.16 -8.46 8.09
N VAL A 43 -27.38 -8.50 9.18
CA VAL A 43 -27.87 -8.23 10.54
C VAL A 43 -27.97 -6.74 10.83
N THR A 44 -27.04 -5.93 10.33
CA THR A 44 -26.96 -4.50 10.65
C THR A 44 -27.80 -3.62 9.71
N ALA A 45 -28.05 -4.03 8.47
CA ALA A 45 -28.89 -3.29 7.52
C ALA A 45 -30.37 -3.06 7.96
N PRO A 46 -31.09 -4.02 8.60
CA PRO A 46 -32.42 -3.73 9.12
C PRO A 46 -32.38 -2.76 10.31
N LEU A 47 -31.37 -2.86 11.18
CA LEU A 47 -31.16 -1.92 12.31
C LEU A 47 -30.82 -0.52 11.80
N GLY A 48 -29.92 -0.41 10.82
CA GLY A 48 -29.54 0.86 10.19
C GLY A 48 -30.72 1.54 9.48
N ARG A 49 -31.60 0.77 8.83
CA ARG A 49 -32.86 1.28 8.25
C ARG A 49 -33.86 1.71 9.32
N GLY A 50 -33.92 1.01 10.44
CA GLY A 50 -34.76 1.36 11.59
C GLY A 50 -34.32 2.68 12.25
N LEU A 51 -33.03 2.81 12.54
CA LEU A 51 -32.44 4.04 13.10
C LEU A 51 -32.44 5.19 12.09
N GLY A 52 -32.28 4.93 10.80
CA GLY A 52 -32.37 5.96 9.76
C GLY A 52 -33.72 6.68 9.75
N ARG A 53 -34.79 6.01 10.19
CA ARG A 53 -36.14 6.57 10.31
C ARG A 53 -36.33 7.47 11.54
N THR A 54 -35.47 7.38 12.55
CA THR A 54 -35.55 8.23 13.75
C THR A 54 -34.87 9.59 13.57
N GLY A 55 -34.19 9.81 12.44
CA GLY A 55 -33.52 11.08 12.13
C GLY A 55 -32.15 11.24 12.80
N VAL A 56 -31.66 10.23 13.52
CA VAL A 56 -30.32 10.26 14.12
C VAL A 56 -29.26 10.31 13.02
N SER A 57 -28.32 11.25 13.14
CA SER A 57 -27.23 11.39 12.18
C SER A 57 -26.13 10.34 12.43
N PRO A 58 -25.44 9.84 11.39
CA PRO A 58 -24.29 8.94 11.57
C PRO A 58 -23.24 9.51 12.52
N ASN A 59 -22.91 10.80 12.38
CA ASN A 59 -21.94 11.48 13.24
C ASN A 59 -22.33 11.43 14.73
N THR A 60 -23.62 11.46 15.05
CA THR A 60 -24.09 11.33 16.45
C THR A 60 -23.74 9.96 17.03
N LEU A 61 -23.86 8.89 16.24
CA LEU A 61 -23.49 7.54 16.65
C LEU A 61 -21.97 7.42 16.82
N THR A 62 -21.18 7.99 15.90
CA THR A 62 -19.73 8.07 16.03
C THR A 62 -19.31 8.83 17.30
N THR A 63 -19.93 9.97 17.60
CA THR A 63 -19.68 10.73 18.84
C THR A 63 -20.05 9.91 20.09
N LEU A 64 -21.18 9.21 20.07
CA LEU A 64 -21.59 8.35 21.19
C LEU A 64 -20.60 7.20 21.41
N GLY A 65 -20.16 6.54 20.33
CA GLY A 65 -19.11 5.52 20.38
C GLY A 65 -17.82 6.05 21.00
N LEU A 66 -17.39 7.25 20.60
CA LEU A 66 -16.21 7.91 21.16
C LEU A 66 -16.35 8.21 22.66
N LEU A 67 -17.52 8.70 23.10
CA LEU A 67 -17.80 8.95 24.52
C LEU A 67 -17.79 7.66 25.34
N LEU A 68 -18.33 6.57 24.80
CA LEU A 68 -18.28 5.26 25.44
C LEU A 68 -16.84 4.75 25.54
N THR A 69 -16.02 4.93 24.51
CA THR A 69 -14.58 4.61 24.57
C THR A 69 -13.85 5.44 25.62
N ALA A 70 -14.16 6.73 25.75
CA ALA A 70 -13.60 7.57 26.81
C ALA A 70 -13.99 7.07 28.21
N ALA A 71 -15.25 6.70 28.41
CA ALA A 71 -15.70 6.10 29.66
C ALA A 71 -14.98 4.76 29.94
N ALA A 72 -14.82 3.91 28.92
CA ALA A 72 -14.07 2.67 29.05
C ALA A 72 -12.60 2.90 29.42
N ALA A 73 -11.94 3.90 28.82
CA ALA A 73 -10.57 4.27 29.15
C ALA A 73 -10.42 4.67 30.63
N VAL A 74 -11.36 5.45 31.16
CA VAL A 74 -11.40 5.79 32.59
C VAL A 74 -11.59 4.53 33.45
N LEU A 75 -12.50 3.63 33.05
CA LEU A 75 -12.73 2.37 33.76
C LEU A 75 -11.48 1.48 33.78
N VAL A 76 -10.74 1.38 32.67
CA VAL A 76 -9.44 0.71 32.62
C VAL A 76 -8.46 1.37 33.58
N ALA A 77 -8.36 2.70 33.56
CA ALA A 77 -7.44 3.46 34.41
C ALA A 77 -7.68 3.23 35.91
N VAL A 78 -8.94 3.01 36.31
CA VAL A 78 -9.32 2.65 37.69
C VAL A 78 -9.43 1.13 37.91
N GLN A 79 -8.81 0.32 37.04
CA GLN A 79 -8.67 -1.15 37.17
C GLN A 79 -10.00 -1.93 37.10
N ARG A 80 -11.05 -1.34 36.53
CA ARG A 80 -12.35 -2.00 36.29
C ARG A 80 -12.40 -2.64 34.91
N PHE A 81 -11.44 -3.52 34.62
CA PHE A 81 -11.19 -4.08 33.28
C PHE A 81 -12.40 -4.76 32.64
N HIS A 82 -13.09 -5.64 33.38
CA HIS A 82 -14.27 -6.35 32.86
C HIS A 82 -15.39 -5.39 32.46
N LEU A 83 -15.66 -4.37 33.28
CA LEU A 83 -16.68 -3.36 32.98
C LEU A 83 -16.26 -2.49 31.80
N ALA A 84 -14.97 -2.12 31.73
CA ALA A 84 -14.42 -1.40 30.58
C ALA A 84 -14.61 -2.19 29.28
N ALA A 85 -14.40 -3.51 29.30
CA ALA A 85 -14.60 -4.36 28.15
C ALA A 85 -16.06 -4.39 27.69
N VAL A 86 -17.01 -4.49 28.62
CA VAL A 86 -18.45 -4.41 28.31
C VAL A 86 -18.78 -3.06 27.66
N VAL A 87 -18.27 -1.95 28.21
CA VAL A 87 -18.50 -0.62 27.64
C VAL A 87 -17.88 -0.49 26.25
N LEU A 88 -16.68 -1.04 26.01
CA LEU A 88 -16.07 -1.06 24.67
C LEU A 88 -16.88 -1.88 23.68
N ILE A 89 -17.45 -3.02 24.08
CA ILE A 89 -18.33 -3.82 23.21
C ILE A 89 -19.53 -2.98 22.79
N VAL A 90 -20.19 -2.30 23.74
CA VAL A 90 -21.33 -1.42 23.45
C VAL A 90 -20.91 -0.25 22.55
N GLY A 91 -19.74 0.36 22.80
CA GLY A 91 -19.19 1.43 21.97
C GLY A 91 -18.89 0.97 20.54
N GLY A 92 -18.25 -0.18 20.36
CA GLY A 92 -17.95 -0.77 19.05
C GLY A 92 -19.21 -1.15 18.26
N MET A 93 -20.31 -1.49 18.94
CA MET A 93 -21.60 -1.67 18.26
C MET A 93 -22.12 -0.36 17.66
N MET A 94 -21.87 0.80 18.28
CA MET A 94 -22.28 2.10 17.72
C MET A 94 -21.53 2.42 16.42
N ASP A 95 -20.24 2.09 16.36
CA ASP A 95 -19.37 2.23 15.18
C ASP A 95 -19.86 1.36 14.00
N VAL A 96 -20.21 0.11 14.28
CA VAL A 96 -20.80 -0.76 13.25
C VAL A 96 -22.15 -0.23 12.76
N LEU A 97 -22.95 0.32 13.67
CA LEU A 97 -24.26 0.89 13.35
C LEU A 97 -24.14 2.19 12.54
N ASP A 98 -23.19 3.07 12.82
CA ASP A 98 -23.06 4.35 12.11
C ASP A 98 -22.79 4.17 10.61
N GLY A 99 -21.94 3.20 10.24
CA GLY A 99 -21.64 2.86 8.87
C GLY A 99 -22.85 2.23 8.19
N SER A 100 -23.62 1.40 8.91
CA SER A 100 -24.86 0.82 8.40
C SER A 100 -25.95 1.88 8.18
N VAL A 101 -26.07 2.87 9.07
CA VAL A 101 -27.01 3.99 8.95
C VAL A 101 -26.60 4.92 7.81
N ALA A 102 -25.31 5.25 7.69
CA ALA A 102 -24.81 6.08 6.60
C ALA A 102 -25.10 5.46 5.22
N ARG A 103 -24.89 4.14 5.07
CA ARG A 103 -25.25 3.39 3.85
C ARG A 103 -26.76 3.35 3.62
N ALA A 104 -27.55 3.05 4.66
CA ALA A 104 -29.00 2.92 4.55
C ALA A 104 -29.74 4.24 4.32
N THR A 105 -29.15 5.37 4.71
CA THR A 105 -29.74 6.71 4.57
C THR A 105 -29.15 7.52 3.43
N GLU A 106 -28.20 6.96 2.68
CA GLU A 106 -27.44 7.67 1.62
C GLU A 106 -26.76 8.96 2.10
N ARG A 107 -26.44 9.04 3.40
CA ARG A 107 -25.82 10.22 4.04
C ARG A 107 -24.31 10.10 4.18
N SER A 108 -23.64 9.35 3.29
CA SER A 108 -22.18 9.28 3.28
C SER A 108 -21.60 10.62 2.81
N THR A 109 -20.89 11.33 3.69
CA THR A 109 -20.25 12.62 3.37
C THR A 109 -18.73 12.53 3.53
N PRO A 110 -17.94 13.34 2.78
CA PRO A 110 -16.49 13.41 2.97
C PRO A 110 -16.10 13.79 4.41
N PHE A 111 -16.85 14.70 5.02
CA PHE A 111 -16.65 15.07 6.42
C PHE A 111 -16.92 13.91 7.38
N GLY A 112 -17.96 13.11 7.15
CA GLY A 112 -18.26 11.93 7.96
C GLY A 112 -17.12 10.91 7.94
N GLY A 113 -16.56 10.61 6.76
CA GLY A 113 -15.40 9.71 6.64
C GLY A 113 -14.14 10.26 7.32
N PHE A 114 -13.91 11.57 7.25
CA PHE A 114 -12.85 12.24 8.01
C PHE A 114 -13.09 12.15 9.53
N TYR A 115 -14.31 12.43 9.99
CA TYR A 115 -14.68 12.43 11.41
C TYR A 115 -14.57 11.02 12.02
N ASP A 116 -15.01 9.99 11.31
CA ASP A 116 -14.82 8.58 11.67
C ASP A 116 -13.33 8.26 11.85
N SER A 117 -12.53 8.51 10.80
CA SER A 117 -11.07 8.27 10.81
C SER A 117 -10.34 8.98 11.96
N VAL A 118 -10.74 10.22 12.30
CA VAL A 118 -10.17 10.97 13.44
C VAL A 118 -10.66 10.40 14.78
N SER A 119 -11.95 10.09 14.90
CA SER A 119 -12.55 9.52 16.10
C SER A 119 -11.91 8.18 16.47
N ASP A 120 -11.51 7.40 15.46
CA ASP A 120 -10.76 6.15 15.64
C ASP A 120 -9.40 6.36 16.29
N ARG A 121 -8.68 7.39 15.85
CA ARG A 121 -7.37 7.77 16.40
C ARG A 121 -7.50 8.20 17.85
N ILE A 122 -8.53 9.00 18.15
CA ILE A 122 -8.81 9.42 19.51
C ILE A 122 -9.18 8.20 20.36
N SER A 123 -10.02 7.29 19.85
CA SER A 123 -10.42 6.06 20.54
C SER A 123 -9.23 5.14 20.85
N ASP A 124 -8.35 4.89 19.88
CA ASP A 124 -7.08 4.15 20.08
C ASP A 124 -6.25 4.80 21.18
N GLY A 125 -6.09 6.14 21.13
CA GLY A 125 -5.32 6.91 22.10
C GLY A 125 -5.89 6.85 23.51
N LEU A 126 -7.21 7.01 23.65
CA LEU A 126 -7.91 6.94 24.93
C LEU A 126 -7.73 5.57 25.58
N ILE A 127 -8.03 4.49 24.86
CA ILE A 127 -8.02 3.16 25.47
C ILE A 127 -6.60 2.68 25.81
N LEU A 128 -5.62 2.86 24.91
CA LEU A 128 -4.24 2.48 25.16
C LEU A 128 -3.57 3.40 26.20
N GLY A 129 -3.95 4.68 26.25
CA GLY A 129 -3.56 5.61 27.31
C GLY A 129 -4.12 5.21 28.68
N GLY A 130 -5.40 4.81 28.73
CA GLY A 130 -6.03 4.26 29.93
C GLY A 130 -5.34 2.98 30.40
N ILE A 131 -4.97 2.08 29.48
CA ILE A 131 -4.17 0.88 29.78
C ILE A 131 -2.80 1.27 30.33
N ALA A 132 -2.07 2.18 29.67
CA ALA A 132 -0.75 2.65 30.12
C ALA A 132 -0.83 3.23 31.54
N TRP A 133 -1.87 4.01 31.84
CA TRP A 133 -2.12 4.54 33.18
C TRP A 133 -2.39 3.44 34.21
N ALA A 134 -3.18 2.43 33.85
CA ALA A 134 -3.50 1.31 34.72
C ALA A 134 -2.23 0.54 35.11
N VAL A 135 -1.29 0.36 34.18
CA VAL A 135 -0.04 -0.38 34.41
C VAL A 135 1.17 0.49 34.74
N ARG A 136 0.97 1.77 35.09
CA ARG A 136 2.05 2.76 35.28
C ARG A 136 3.16 2.33 36.26
N ASP A 137 2.81 1.52 37.27
CA ASP A 137 3.73 1.03 38.28
C ASP A 137 4.46 -0.27 37.86
N GLN A 138 4.18 -0.77 36.64
CA GLN A 138 4.75 -1.99 36.08
C GLN A 138 5.56 -1.65 34.80
N PRO A 139 6.87 -1.35 34.92
CA PRO A 139 7.64 -0.72 33.84
C PRO A 139 7.62 -1.51 32.53
N ARG A 140 7.63 -2.85 32.62
CA ARG A 140 7.53 -3.74 31.46
C ARG A 140 6.18 -3.59 30.73
N LEU A 141 5.06 -3.66 31.45
CA LEU A 141 3.75 -3.55 30.84
C LEU A 141 3.49 -2.12 30.33
N LEU A 142 3.99 -1.11 31.03
CA LEU A 142 3.96 0.27 30.59
C LEU A 142 4.68 0.44 29.24
N ALA A 143 5.89 -0.11 29.11
CA ALA A 143 6.64 -0.08 27.85
C ALA A 143 5.86 -0.75 26.70
N LEU A 144 5.21 -1.89 26.96
CA LEU A 144 4.37 -2.56 25.96
C LEU A 144 3.13 -1.74 25.58
N ALA A 145 2.44 -1.13 26.55
CA ALA A 145 1.27 -0.30 26.30
C ALA A 145 1.63 0.95 25.47
N LEU A 146 2.76 1.60 25.79
CA LEU A 146 3.28 2.73 25.01
C LEU A 146 3.72 2.32 23.61
N ALA A 147 4.40 1.17 23.48
CA ALA A 147 4.77 0.63 22.17
C ALA A 147 3.54 0.30 21.32
N ALA A 148 2.51 -0.30 21.90
CA ALA A 148 1.23 -0.56 21.26
C ALA A 148 0.53 0.74 20.82
N LEU A 149 0.55 1.78 21.66
CA LEU A 149 0.03 3.10 21.34
C LEU A 149 0.75 3.71 20.13
N VAL A 150 2.08 3.75 20.15
CA VAL A 150 2.88 4.27 19.04
C VAL A 150 2.63 3.46 17.77
N ALA A 151 2.60 2.12 17.86
CA ALA A 151 2.34 1.26 16.73
C ALA A 151 0.94 1.48 16.14
N ALA A 152 -0.09 1.63 16.98
CA ALA A 152 -1.43 2.00 16.53
C ALA A 152 -1.37 3.32 15.74
N PHE A 153 -0.74 4.36 16.28
CA PHE A 153 -0.62 5.65 15.60
C PHE A 153 0.14 5.55 14.27
N LEU A 154 1.26 4.84 14.23
CA LEU A 154 2.05 4.66 13.01
C LEU A 154 1.31 3.86 11.94
N THR A 155 0.57 2.80 12.29
CA THR A 155 -0.13 1.99 11.29
C THR A 155 -1.09 2.83 10.45
N SER A 156 -1.97 3.63 11.05
CA SER A 156 -2.87 4.49 10.26
C SER A 156 -2.17 5.73 9.69
N TYR A 157 -1.11 6.26 10.32
CA TYR A 157 -0.34 7.36 9.72
C TYR A 157 0.32 6.94 8.41
N VAL A 158 0.97 5.77 8.36
CA VAL A 158 1.61 5.26 7.14
C VAL A 158 0.58 5.09 6.02
N ARG A 159 -0.62 4.60 6.35
CA ARG A 159 -1.72 4.48 5.36
C ARG A 159 -2.16 5.84 4.85
N ALA A 160 -2.51 6.77 5.75
CA ALA A 160 -2.93 8.11 5.36
C ALA A 160 -1.84 8.85 4.57
N LYS A 161 -0.56 8.64 4.91
CA LYS A 161 0.56 9.25 4.20
C LYS A 161 0.74 8.66 2.81
N ALA A 162 0.60 7.35 2.65
CA ALA A 162 0.61 6.69 1.34
C ALA A 162 -0.53 7.20 0.44
N GLU A 163 -1.75 7.24 0.98
CA GLU A 163 -2.93 7.74 0.25
C GLU A 163 -2.76 9.23 -0.14
N SER A 164 -2.08 10.05 0.69
CA SER A 164 -1.80 11.46 0.37
C SER A 164 -0.83 11.68 -0.80
N ILE A 165 -0.10 10.65 -1.20
CA ILE A 165 0.82 10.66 -2.36
C ILE A 165 0.33 9.72 -3.47
N ASP A 166 -0.98 9.47 -3.52
CA ASP A 166 -1.66 8.62 -4.51
C ASP A 166 -1.16 7.16 -4.58
N LEU A 167 -0.66 6.64 -3.45
CA LEU A 167 -0.28 5.23 -3.28
C LEU A 167 -1.32 4.45 -2.44
N ASP A 168 -1.52 3.17 -2.76
CA ASP A 168 -2.44 2.32 -1.98
C ASP A 168 -1.74 1.73 -0.75
N CYS A 169 -2.46 1.60 0.36
CA CYS A 169 -1.93 0.99 1.58
C CYS A 169 -3.01 0.17 2.29
N SER A 170 -3.49 -0.86 1.58
CA SER A 170 -4.53 -1.78 2.05
C SER A 170 -4.00 -3.04 2.75
N VAL A 171 -2.71 -3.09 3.11
CA VAL A 171 -2.05 -4.25 3.73
C VAL A 171 -1.86 -4.11 5.24
N GLY A 172 -1.76 -5.24 5.94
CA GLY A 172 -1.45 -5.28 7.37
C GLY A 172 -2.09 -6.48 8.07
N VAL A 173 -1.40 -7.04 9.06
CA VAL A 173 -1.90 -8.19 9.83
C VAL A 173 -2.76 -7.72 11.00
N LEU A 174 -2.36 -6.64 11.66
CA LEU A 174 -3.09 -6.06 12.79
C LEU A 174 -3.73 -4.74 12.37
N GLU A 175 -4.90 -4.81 11.75
CA GLU A 175 -5.70 -3.61 11.43
C GLU A 175 -6.48 -3.13 12.68
N ARG A 176 -7.42 -2.21 12.48
CA ARG A 176 -8.16 -1.56 13.56
C ARG A 176 -9.07 -2.54 14.29
N ALA A 177 -9.83 -3.34 13.55
CA ALA A 177 -10.81 -4.26 14.13
C ALA A 177 -10.13 -5.36 14.97
N GLU A 178 -9.01 -5.91 14.49
CA GLU A 178 -8.23 -6.92 15.20
C GLU A 178 -7.65 -6.34 16.50
N ARG A 179 -7.14 -5.11 16.46
CA ARG A 179 -6.65 -4.41 17.67
C ARG A 179 -7.78 -4.21 18.68
N ALA A 180 -8.93 -3.71 18.27
CA ALA A 180 -10.08 -3.54 19.15
C ALA A 180 -10.53 -4.86 19.78
N MET A 181 -10.60 -5.93 18.98
CA MET A 181 -10.95 -7.28 19.46
C MET A 181 -9.92 -7.79 20.49
N LEU A 182 -8.62 -7.67 20.21
CA LEU A 182 -7.57 -8.08 21.13
C LEU A 182 -7.65 -7.32 22.46
N ILE A 183 -7.88 -6.01 22.42
CA ILE A 183 -8.06 -5.19 23.63
C ILE A 183 -9.26 -5.69 24.44
N ILE A 184 -10.42 -5.89 23.80
CA ILE A 184 -11.63 -6.39 24.47
C ILE A 184 -11.37 -7.76 25.13
N VAL A 185 -10.75 -8.70 24.40
CA VAL A 185 -10.42 -10.04 24.91
C VAL A 185 -9.43 -9.96 26.08
N GLY A 186 -8.39 -9.13 25.96
CA GLY A 186 -7.40 -8.91 27.02
C GLY A 186 -8.00 -8.32 28.30
N LEU A 187 -9.00 -7.45 28.15
CA LEU A 187 -9.72 -6.85 29.29
C LEU A 187 -10.74 -7.82 29.90
N LEU A 188 -11.47 -8.59 29.10
CA LEU A 188 -12.45 -9.59 29.58
C LEU A 188 -11.79 -10.74 30.34
N LEU A 189 -10.63 -11.20 29.86
CA LEU A 189 -9.92 -12.35 30.42
C LEU A 189 -8.73 -11.92 31.30
N HIS A 190 -8.78 -10.69 31.83
CA HIS A 190 -7.81 -10.21 32.80
C HIS A 190 -7.88 -11.07 34.09
N PRO A 191 -6.74 -11.50 34.66
CA PRO A 191 -5.36 -11.12 34.32
C PRO A 191 -4.69 -12.00 33.25
N TRP A 192 -5.24 -13.17 32.95
CA TRP A 192 -4.58 -14.24 32.19
C TRP A 192 -4.12 -13.84 30.79
N LEU A 193 -4.96 -13.12 30.04
CA LEU A 193 -4.63 -12.73 28.66
C LEU A 193 -4.12 -11.29 28.51
N PHE A 194 -4.11 -10.50 29.59
CA PHE A 194 -3.82 -9.08 29.50
C PHE A 194 -2.38 -8.81 29.02
N GLU A 195 -1.38 -9.44 29.63
CA GLU A 195 0.02 -9.30 29.21
C GLU A 195 0.30 -9.89 27.82
N PRO A 196 -0.13 -11.13 27.49
CA PRO A 196 0.03 -11.67 26.13
C PRO A 196 -0.59 -10.76 25.05
N VAL A 197 -1.75 -10.17 25.31
CA VAL A 197 -2.39 -9.23 24.39
C VAL A 197 -1.53 -7.99 24.18
N LEU A 198 -0.93 -7.42 25.23
CA LEU A 198 -0.04 -6.27 25.08
C LEU A 198 1.19 -6.58 24.21
N TRP A 199 1.76 -7.78 24.33
CA TRP A 199 2.80 -8.25 23.43
C TRP A 199 2.33 -8.35 21.98
N LEU A 200 1.14 -8.91 21.75
CA LEU A 200 0.56 -9.01 20.41
C LEU A 200 0.28 -7.64 19.80
N LEU A 201 -0.22 -6.69 20.59
CA LEU A 201 -0.50 -5.32 20.13
C LEU A 201 0.79 -4.57 19.79
N ALA A 202 1.79 -4.61 20.67
CA ALA A 202 3.07 -3.94 20.45
C ALA A 202 3.85 -4.57 19.30
N GLY A 203 4.04 -5.89 19.35
CA GLY A 203 4.79 -6.64 18.33
C GLY A 203 4.07 -6.70 17.00
N GLY A 204 2.80 -7.13 16.99
CA GLY A 204 1.98 -7.24 15.78
C GLY A 204 1.72 -5.87 15.12
N GLY A 205 1.53 -4.82 15.92
CA GLY A 205 1.44 -3.45 15.41
C GLY A 205 2.73 -3.01 14.73
N THR A 206 3.89 -3.24 15.36
CA THR A 206 5.20 -2.90 14.79
C THR A 206 5.46 -3.66 13.49
N VAL A 207 5.18 -4.97 13.46
CA VAL A 207 5.28 -5.78 12.24
C VAL A 207 4.38 -5.21 11.13
N THR A 208 3.16 -4.80 11.48
CA THR A 208 2.22 -4.20 10.52
C THR A 208 2.74 -2.88 9.96
N VAL A 209 3.37 -2.03 10.78
CA VAL A 209 4.03 -0.80 10.32
C VAL A 209 5.13 -1.12 9.30
N VAL A 210 6.01 -2.08 9.60
CA VAL A 210 7.08 -2.49 8.68
C VAL A 210 6.52 -3.04 7.38
N GLN A 211 5.48 -3.88 7.45
CA GLN A 211 4.79 -4.40 6.26
C GLN A 211 4.23 -3.29 5.39
N ARG A 212 3.58 -2.28 6.00
CA ARG A 212 3.02 -1.13 5.27
C ARG A 212 4.10 -0.29 4.62
N ILE A 213 5.18 0.02 5.35
CA ILE A 213 6.32 0.77 4.80
C ILE A 213 6.95 0.02 3.63
N HIS A 214 7.20 -1.29 3.78
CA HIS A 214 7.74 -2.11 2.71
C HIS A 214 6.82 -2.14 1.49
N HIS A 215 5.50 -2.26 1.70
CA HIS A 215 4.52 -2.27 0.63
C HIS A 215 4.52 -0.96 -0.16
N VAL A 216 4.54 0.17 0.53
CA VAL A 216 4.65 1.51 -0.07
C VAL A 216 5.99 1.65 -0.80
N TRP A 217 7.09 1.19 -0.20
CA TRP A 217 8.43 1.25 -0.80
C TRP A 217 8.53 0.46 -2.12
N CYS A 218 7.79 -0.63 -2.27
CA CYS A 218 7.70 -1.38 -3.53
C CYS A 218 6.83 -0.71 -4.60
N GLN A 219 5.96 0.24 -4.24
CA GLN A 219 5.11 0.96 -5.20
C GLN A 219 5.76 2.23 -5.75
N ILE A 220 6.79 2.74 -5.08
CA ILE A 220 7.51 3.94 -5.54
C ILE A 220 8.32 3.55 -6.77
N ASP A 221 7.96 4.13 -7.92
CA ASP A 221 8.70 4.02 -9.18
C ASP A 221 10.12 4.56 -8.98
N ARG A 222 11.13 3.74 -9.28
CA ARG A 222 12.56 4.10 -9.15
C ARG A 222 13.21 4.15 -10.51
N ASP A 223 14.06 5.15 -10.72
CA ASP A 223 14.87 5.24 -11.93
C ASP A 223 15.64 3.92 -12.14
N VAL A 224 15.43 3.35 -13.33
CA VAL A 224 16.09 2.11 -13.75
C VAL A 224 17.48 2.49 -14.26
N SER A 225 18.53 1.81 -13.78
CA SER A 225 19.88 2.08 -14.28
C SER A 225 20.00 1.68 -15.76
N GLU A 226 20.70 2.50 -16.55
CA GLU A 226 20.91 2.25 -17.98
C GLU A 226 21.55 0.88 -18.23
N GLU A 227 22.48 0.45 -17.37
CA GLU A 227 23.11 -0.87 -17.44
C GLU A 227 22.09 -2.03 -17.32
N LEU A 228 21.14 -1.89 -16.41
CA LEU A 228 20.12 -2.92 -16.16
C LEU A 228 19.06 -2.94 -17.27
N LEU A 229 18.81 -1.78 -17.87
CA LEU A 229 17.92 -1.61 -19.01
C LEU A 229 18.53 -2.19 -20.29
N ALA A 230 19.82 -1.94 -20.54
CA ALA A 230 20.57 -2.55 -21.63
C ALA A 230 20.61 -4.08 -21.49
N LEU A 231 20.87 -4.57 -20.28
CA LEU A 231 20.80 -5.99 -19.92
C LEU A 231 19.41 -6.59 -20.20
N ALA A 232 18.32 -5.88 -19.85
CA ALA A 232 16.95 -6.34 -20.09
C ALA A 232 16.60 -6.53 -21.57
N LEU A 233 17.17 -5.71 -22.46
CA LEU A 233 16.95 -5.78 -23.92
C LEU A 233 17.85 -6.80 -24.62
N HIS A 234 19.12 -6.92 -24.20
CA HIS A 234 20.11 -7.70 -24.95
C HIS A 234 19.97 -9.22 -24.79
N ASP A 235 19.42 -9.68 -23.66
CA ASP A 235 19.30 -11.11 -23.38
C ASP A 235 17.83 -11.56 -23.42
N ARG A 236 17.45 -12.38 -24.42
CA ARG A 236 16.08 -12.95 -24.46
C ARG A 236 15.84 -14.02 -23.39
N ALA A 237 16.89 -14.49 -22.70
CA ALA A 237 16.86 -15.64 -21.81
C ALA A 237 16.57 -15.32 -20.32
N TRP A 238 16.23 -14.08 -19.98
CA TRP A 238 15.93 -13.71 -18.59
C TRP A 238 14.99 -14.69 -17.90
N SER A 239 15.40 -15.19 -16.75
CA SER A 239 14.54 -15.99 -15.91
C SER A 239 13.30 -15.17 -15.54
N ARG A 240 12.12 -15.79 -15.63
CA ARG A 240 10.85 -15.19 -15.16
C ARG A 240 10.96 -14.64 -13.73
N ALA A 241 11.84 -15.25 -12.92
CA ALA A 241 12.14 -14.82 -11.56
C ALA A 241 12.83 -13.44 -11.50
N PHE A 242 13.83 -13.18 -12.35
CA PHE A 242 14.50 -11.88 -12.39
C PHE A 242 13.56 -10.76 -12.85
N LYS A 243 12.84 -10.94 -13.96
CA LYS A 243 11.89 -9.92 -14.46
C LYS A 243 10.79 -9.63 -13.43
N LYS A 244 10.31 -10.66 -12.74
CA LYS A 244 9.35 -10.52 -11.64
C LYS A 244 9.95 -9.77 -10.43
N ALA A 245 11.22 -10.01 -10.11
CA ALA A 245 11.93 -9.30 -9.05
C ALA A 245 12.20 -7.83 -9.42
N ALA A 246 12.62 -7.56 -10.66
CA ALA A 246 12.89 -6.22 -11.17
C ALA A 246 11.61 -5.36 -11.22
N ARG A 247 10.51 -5.88 -11.75
CA ARG A 247 9.18 -5.24 -11.72
C ARG A 247 8.72 -4.93 -10.30
N ARG A 248 8.98 -5.84 -9.36
CA ARG A 248 8.65 -5.64 -7.94
C ARG A 248 9.53 -4.58 -7.26
N PHE A 249 10.75 -4.37 -7.74
CA PHE A 249 11.71 -3.47 -7.12
C PHE A 249 11.68 -2.05 -7.70
N TYR A 250 11.53 -1.93 -9.02
CA TYR A 250 11.49 -0.64 -9.75
C TYR A 250 10.08 -0.11 -9.99
N GLY A 251 9.05 -0.91 -9.72
CA GLY A 251 7.67 -0.65 -10.12
C GLY A 251 7.39 -1.17 -11.53
N GLU A 252 6.22 -1.78 -11.73
CA GLU A 252 5.83 -2.34 -13.04
C GLU A 252 5.76 -1.25 -14.12
N ARG A 253 5.20 -0.09 -13.79
CA ARG A 253 5.06 1.03 -14.71
C ARG A 253 6.41 1.61 -15.12
N ASN A 254 7.33 1.80 -14.17
CA ASN A 254 8.65 2.35 -14.50
C ASN A 254 9.52 1.36 -15.26
N PHE A 255 9.51 0.09 -14.84
CA PHE A 255 10.33 -0.93 -15.49
C PHE A 255 9.86 -1.22 -16.92
N ASP A 256 8.57 -1.50 -17.12
CA ASP A 256 8.06 -1.80 -18.46
C ASP A 256 8.11 -0.54 -19.36
N GLY A 257 7.79 0.65 -18.83
CA GLY A 257 7.90 1.91 -19.58
C GLY A 257 9.33 2.29 -19.97
N ALA A 258 10.33 2.02 -19.11
CA ALA A 258 11.73 2.23 -19.45
C ALA A 258 12.19 1.26 -20.55
N VAL A 259 11.77 -0.02 -20.48
CA VAL A 259 12.12 -1.05 -21.46
C VAL A 259 11.52 -0.71 -22.83
N ASP A 260 10.24 -0.33 -22.85
CA ASP A 260 9.54 0.07 -24.07
C ASP A 260 10.19 1.32 -24.69
N GLY A 261 10.48 2.35 -23.88
CA GLY A 261 11.11 3.58 -24.35
C GLY A 261 12.51 3.39 -24.95
N LEU A 262 13.32 2.47 -24.39
CA LEU A 262 14.65 2.16 -24.91
C LEU A 262 14.60 1.23 -26.14
N SER A 263 13.59 0.35 -26.23
CA SER A 263 13.33 -0.46 -27.42
C SER A 263 12.96 0.41 -28.63
N GLU A 264 12.09 1.42 -28.43
CA GLU A 264 11.75 2.39 -29.48
C GLU A 264 12.96 3.22 -29.93
N GLN A 265 13.87 3.57 -29.02
CA GLN A 265 15.10 4.28 -29.37
C GLN A 265 16.06 3.42 -30.20
N THR A 266 16.14 2.13 -29.88
CA THR A 266 16.99 1.16 -30.59
C THR A 266 16.44 0.90 -32.00
N GLU A 267 15.13 0.68 -32.13
CA GLU A 267 14.45 0.50 -33.43
C GLU A 267 14.54 1.77 -34.31
N ARG A 268 14.56 2.97 -33.72
CA ARG A 268 14.77 4.23 -34.45
C ARG A 268 16.23 4.49 -34.83
N ALA A 269 17.19 3.83 -34.21
CA ALA A 269 18.61 3.94 -34.55
C ALA A 269 19.02 2.99 -35.70
N GLU A 270 18.33 1.86 -35.86
CA GLU A 270 18.56 0.87 -36.92
C GLU A 270 18.16 1.24 -38.39
N PRO A 271 17.41 2.32 -38.74
CA PRO A 271 17.07 2.59 -40.14
C PRO A 271 18.24 3.06 -41.03
N ALA A 272 19.41 3.37 -40.47
CA ALA A 272 20.52 3.97 -41.22
C ALA A 272 21.52 2.96 -41.82
N GLU A 273 21.62 1.73 -41.30
CA GLU A 273 22.61 0.76 -41.79
C GLU A 273 22.13 -0.15 -42.92
N GLN A 274 20.81 -0.27 -43.17
CA GLN A 274 20.29 -1.15 -44.22
C GLN A 274 20.07 -0.49 -45.60
N SER A 275 20.44 0.79 -45.80
CA SER A 275 20.28 1.47 -47.10
C SER A 275 21.59 1.81 -47.85
N GLY A 276 22.75 1.33 -47.39
CA GLY A 276 24.04 1.62 -48.02
C GLY A 276 24.86 0.36 -48.31
N GLY A 277 24.52 -0.40 -49.36
CA GLY A 277 25.31 -1.59 -49.67
C GLY A 277 24.93 -2.43 -50.88
N ARG A 278 24.42 -1.86 -51.97
CA ARG A 278 24.42 -2.53 -53.28
C ARG A 278 25.53 -1.94 -54.15
N ALA A 279 26.77 -2.33 -53.88
CA ALA A 279 27.88 -2.15 -54.81
C ALA A 279 28.47 -3.54 -55.13
N GLU A 280 28.39 -3.87 -56.40
CA GLU A 280 28.87 -5.11 -57.01
C GLU A 280 30.29 -5.48 -56.57
N ARG A 281 30.47 -6.71 -56.08
CA ARG A 281 31.68 -7.48 -56.36
C ARG A 281 31.24 -8.84 -56.87
N ARG A 282 31.37 -9.03 -58.19
CA ARG A 282 31.33 -10.35 -58.82
C ARG A 282 32.40 -11.23 -58.15
N PRO A 283 32.07 -12.44 -57.66
CA PRO A 283 33.06 -13.49 -57.57
C PRO A 283 33.30 -14.03 -58.99
N THR A 284 34.56 -14.03 -59.42
CA THR A 284 35.00 -14.80 -60.60
C THR A 284 34.68 -16.29 -60.39
N PRO A 285 34.24 -17.03 -61.42
CA PRO A 285 33.96 -18.45 -61.28
C PRO A 285 35.26 -19.21 -61.04
N ILE A 286 35.30 -19.99 -59.97
CA ILE A 286 36.28 -21.08 -59.82
C ILE A 286 35.68 -22.27 -60.57
N ASP A 287 36.31 -22.63 -61.69
CA ASP A 287 36.03 -23.84 -62.45
C ASP A 287 36.32 -25.08 -61.58
N VAL A 288 35.34 -25.96 -61.47
CA VAL A 288 35.49 -27.27 -60.82
C VAL A 288 35.35 -28.36 -61.88
N ALA A 289 36.46 -29.07 -62.06
CA ALA A 289 36.62 -30.48 -62.44
C ALA A 289 36.40 -30.94 -63.90
N ARG A 290 37.53 -31.40 -64.48
CA ARG A 290 37.77 -32.64 -65.26
C ARG A 290 39.27 -32.62 -65.58
N GLY A 291 40.10 -33.65 -65.44
CA GLY A 291 39.96 -35.08 -65.24
C GLY A 291 41.25 -35.69 -65.81
N ASP A 292 41.80 -36.66 -65.09
CA ASP A 292 42.71 -37.72 -65.56
C ASP A 292 44.22 -37.45 -65.81
N GLU A 293 44.94 -38.51 -65.41
CA GLU A 293 46.28 -39.00 -65.83
C GLU A 293 47.52 -38.66 -64.97
N ASP A 294 47.84 -39.62 -64.08
CA ASP A 294 49.18 -40.02 -63.61
C ASP A 294 49.97 -40.64 -64.80
N PRO A 295 51.31 -40.53 -64.96
CA PRO A 295 52.26 -41.30 -64.13
C PRO A 295 53.68 -40.69 -63.91
N GLY A 296 54.31 -41.05 -62.78
CA GLY A 296 55.64 -41.70 -62.78
C GLY A 296 56.97 -40.91 -62.96
N TYR A 297 57.81 -41.03 -61.91
CA TYR A 297 59.24 -41.42 -61.91
C TYR A 297 60.38 -40.50 -62.46
N ALA A 298 61.40 -40.35 -61.58
CA ALA A 298 62.84 -40.15 -61.81
C ALA A 298 63.39 -38.85 -62.46
N ARG A 299 64.18 -38.09 -61.70
CA ARG A 299 65.64 -38.25 -61.56
C ARG A 299 66.18 -37.43 -60.39
#